data_AF-A0A0P4US52-F1
#
_entry.id   AF-A0A0P4US52-F1
#
_cell.length_a   1.000
_cell.length_b   1.000
_cell.length_c   1.000
_cell.angle_alpha   90.00
_cell.angle_beta   90.00
_cell.angle_gamma   90.00
#
_symmetry.space_group_name_H-M   'P 1'
#
loop_
_entity.id
_entity.type
_entity.pdbx_description
1 polymer ?
#
loop_
_entity_poly.entity_id
_entity_poly.type
_entity_poly.pdbx_seq_one_letter_code
_entity_poly.pdbx_strand_id
1 'polypeptide(L)'
;MEAFDNKTQQNQPNAASIVPGTNPDADLAIPSKGSSAQATELEKALNQALPADESQIVPSKPDDHDHAPVVNKFQLHVELDQVANARGLDVKQLKRETNFRDDLGARGDYLNPKGGNNVVIGSGDSDIIRGSGGGFNTITTGTGKDTITLGKETTNRVLDFDPANDRFVLSGLNPKDIIIAQGKNPGKGGLDQPLDSVNNALVIDKKTEHILATLPFVKASDLSEKNFARNSAEANKSLQNLRNEGFKSQRGNGKLTGTQGHDRLVGGDGDDFLYVGDDGFKINTAKGSGKTEFPFRVDETQGTTELTPELKNGVLKVTGNYKDFEAFPLFSQGEKEIDPKAKILNGSDPKALIDGFLKVPKDVEGNPISGTHLHFSPSGDSRGSFADATVVRYFTNTPTDAKSGTISGEFELSPVEQAAFLAGDFYTNIHSNVDGDGDGRAGFPTGENRINFNRDVIQFT
;
A
#
# COMPACT_ATOMS: atom_id res chain seq x y z
N MET A 1 -3.86 -75.05 -33.97
CA MET A 1 -4.97 -74.21 -33.49
C MET A 1 -4.69 -72.83 -34.03
N GLU A 2 -4.91 -72.68 -35.34
CA GLU A 2 -6.03 -71.92 -35.93
C GLU A 2 -5.79 -70.42 -35.73
N ALA A 3 -5.03 -69.75 -36.61
CA ALA A 3 -5.39 -69.28 -37.96
C ALA A 3 -6.51 -68.22 -37.93
N PHE A 4 -6.22 -66.97 -38.33
CA PHE A 4 -6.57 -66.49 -39.67
C PHE A 4 -5.92 -65.12 -39.95
N ASP A 5 -5.10 -65.15 -40.98
CA ASP A 5 -4.56 -64.04 -41.77
C ASP A 5 -5.58 -63.72 -42.88
N ASN A 6 -5.81 -62.45 -43.25
CA ASN A 6 -5.70 -62.04 -44.67
C ASN A 6 -5.97 -60.55 -44.98
N LYS A 7 -5.12 -60.10 -45.90
CA LYS A 7 -5.21 -58.94 -46.80
C LYS A 7 -6.49 -59.01 -47.67
N THR A 8 -6.95 -58.03 -48.45
CA THR A 8 -6.23 -57.34 -49.56
C THR A 8 -7.16 -56.34 -50.29
N GLN A 9 -6.55 -55.33 -50.94
CA GLN A 9 -6.89 -54.73 -52.26
C GLN A 9 -8.14 -53.83 -52.42
N GLN A 10 -7.93 -52.53 -52.69
CA GLN A 10 -7.83 -51.85 -54.02
C GLN A 10 -9.18 -51.52 -54.66
N ASN A 11 -9.42 -50.22 -54.90
CA ASN A 11 -9.83 -49.68 -56.20
C ASN A 11 -9.89 -48.14 -56.18
N GLN A 12 -9.01 -47.50 -56.96
CA GLN A 12 -9.28 -46.24 -57.66
C GLN A 12 -9.90 -46.59 -59.03
N PRO A 13 -10.74 -45.73 -59.64
CA PRO A 13 -10.19 -44.85 -60.69
C PRO A 13 -10.85 -43.45 -60.85
N ASN A 14 -9.98 -42.49 -61.14
CA ASN A 14 -9.98 -41.46 -62.19
C ASN A 14 -11.16 -40.52 -62.57
N ALA A 15 -10.70 -39.33 -62.99
CA ALA A 15 -11.17 -38.38 -64.01
C ALA A 15 -12.15 -37.28 -63.57
N ALA A 16 -11.76 -35.99 -63.46
CA ALA A 16 -11.21 -35.03 -64.43
C ALA A 16 -12.29 -34.18 -65.13
N SER A 17 -12.22 -32.85 -64.95
CA SER A 17 -12.53 -31.71 -65.88
C SER A 17 -12.49 -30.41 -65.05
N ILE A 18 -11.47 -29.53 -65.10
CA ILE A 18 -11.04 -28.55 -66.13
C ILE A 18 -12.08 -27.41 -66.37
N VAL A 19 -11.97 -26.29 -65.61
CA VAL A 19 -11.50 -24.89 -65.96
C VAL A 19 -11.99 -24.26 -67.31
N PRO A 20 -12.05 -22.91 -67.61
CA PRO A 20 -11.69 -21.61 -66.93
C PRO A 20 -12.69 -20.41 -67.12
N GLY A 21 -12.36 -19.23 -66.55
CA GLY A 21 -12.72 -17.90 -67.10
C GLY A 21 -12.54 -16.73 -66.10
N THR A 22 -11.33 -16.17 -65.90
CA THR A 22 -10.71 -14.97 -66.54
C THR A 22 -11.17 -13.57 -66.04
N ASN A 23 -10.38 -13.02 -65.09
CA ASN A 23 -9.79 -11.66 -64.87
C ASN A 23 -10.09 -10.48 -65.85
N PRO A 24 -9.77 -9.17 -65.57
CA PRO A 24 -8.81 -8.59 -64.59
C PRO A 24 -9.19 -7.21 -63.92
N ASP A 25 -8.19 -6.63 -63.21
CA ASP A 25 -7.96 -5.23 -62.77
C ASP A 25 -8.45 -4.85 -61.34
N ALA A 26 -7.62 -4.71 -60.30
CA ALA A 26 -6.37 -3.97 -60.03
C ALA A 26 -6.65 -2.72 -59.16
N ASP A 27 -6.35 -2.76 -57.85
CA ASP A 27 -5.21 -2.02 -57.29
C ASP A 27 -5.05 -2.19 -55.75
N LEU A 28 -3.80 -2.51 -55.36
CA LEU A 28 -3.03 -2.06 -54.18
C LEU A 28 -3.55 -2.29 -52.74
N ALA A 29 -3.01 -3.33 -52.07
CA ALA A 29 -2.08 -3.22 -50.92
C ALA A 29 -2.01 -4.53 -50.08
N ILE A 30 -0.79 -5.06 -49.87
CA ILE A 30 -0.44 -6.15 -48.92
C ILE A 30 0.89 -5.71 -48.26
N PRO A 31 1.27 -6.11 -47.02
CA PRO A 31 0.54 -6.69 -45.87
C PRO A 31 0.81 -5.95 -44.53
N SER A 32 -0.01 -6.22 -43.50
CA SER A 32 0.51 -6.30 -42.13
C SER A 32 -0.17 -7.45 -41.38
N LYS A 33 0.38 -8.65 -41.53
CA LYS A 33 0.27 -9.70 -40.52
C LYS A 33 1.49 -9.58 -39.63
N GLY A 34 1.31 -9.21 -38.37
CA GLY A 34 2.41 -9.23 -37.41
C GLY A 34 2.03 -8.64 -36.05
N SER A 35 1.66 -9.52 -35.11
CA SER A 35 2.21 -9.54 -33.74
C SER A 35 1.43 -10.45 -32.76
N SER A 36 0.34 -11.11 -33.15
CA SER A 36 -0.46 -11.89 -32.19
C SER A 36 0.03 -13.31 -31.89
N ALA A 37 0.93 -13.88 -32.72
CA ALA A 37 1.46 -15.24 -32.51
C ALA A 37 2.83 -15.28 -31.82
N GLN A 38 3.63 -14.21 -31.90
CA GLN A 38 4.94 -14.14 -31.24
C GLN A 38 4.85 -13.66 -29.80
N ALA A 39 3.85 -12.84 -29.45
CA ALA A 39 3.60 -12.43 -28.07
C ALA A 39 3.06 -13.59 -27.21
N THR A 40 2.22 -14.46 -27.79
CA THR A 40 1.71 -15.68 -27.14
C THR A 40 2.79 -16.74 -26.97
N GLU A 41 3.68 -16.94 -27.96
CA GLU A 41 4.82 -17.86 -27.80
C GLU A 41 5.86 -17.35 -26.80
N LEU A 42 6.04 -16.03 -26.68
CA LEU A 42 6.96 -15.41 -25.69
C LEU A 42 6.37 -15.46 -24.27
N GLU A 43 5.07 -15.21 -24.08
CA GLU A 43 4.38 -15.41 -22.80
C GLU A 43 4.35 -16.89 -22.40
N LYS A 44 4.17 -17.81 -23.37
CA LYS A 44 4.24 -19.26 -23.14
C LYS A 44 5.66 -19.72 -22.78
N ALA A 45 6.69 -19.14 -23.37
CA ALA A 45 8.09 -19.37 -23.02
C ALA A 45 8.48 -18.77 -21.66
N LEU A 46 7.88 -17.64 -21.26
CA LEU A 46 8.05 -17.06 -19.92
C LEU A 46 7.37 -17.90 -18.83
N ASN A 47 6.17 -18.43 -19.12
CA ASN A 47 5.42 -19.28 -18.19
C ASN A 47 6.00 -20.70 -18.06
N GLN A 48 6.78 -21.17 -19.04
CA GLN A 48 7.54 -22.42 -18.96
C GLN A 48 8.87 -22.28 -18.21
N ALA A 49 9.30 -21.05 -17.89
CA ALA A 49 10.49 -20.79 -17.09
C ALA A 49 10.22 -20.69 -15.59
N LEU A 50 8.98 -20.95 -15.14
CA LEU A 50 8.61 -21.05 -13.73
C LEU A 50 8.32 -22.51 -13.37
N PRO A 51 8.62 -22.97 -12.14
CA PRO A 51 8.21 -24.29 -11.67
C PRO A 51 6.70 -24.51 -11.87
N ALA A 52 6.27 -25.76 -12.09
CA ALA A 52 4.87 -26.12 -12.37
C ALA A 52 3.86 -25.61 -11.31
N ASP A 53 4.35 -25.28 -10.12
CA ASP A 53 3.59 -24.82 -8.96
C ASP A 53 3.26 -23.31 -9.03
N GLU A 54 3.73 -22.61 -10.06
CA GLU A 54 3.52 -21.16 -10.30
C GLU A 54 2.97 -20.86 -11.71
N SER A 55 2.68 -21.87 -12.52
CA SER A 55 2.36 -21.74 -13.95
C SER A 55 0.88 -21.92 -14.30
N GLN A 56 -0.05 -21.46 -13.45
CA GLN A 56 -1.46 -21.44 -13.85
C GLN A 56 -1.77 -20.21 -14.71
N ILE A 57 -1.96 -20.49 -16.00
CA ILE A 57 -2.51 -19.58 -17.00
C ILE A 57 -3.95 -19.24 -16.58
N VAL A 58 -4.22 -17.97 -16.29
CA VAL A 58 -5.60 -17.45 -16.30
C VAL A 58 -6.02 -17.39 -17.77
N PRO A 59 -7.08 -18.08 -18.20
CA PRO A 59 -7.62 -17.89 -19.54
C PRO A 59 -8.13 -16.46 -19.64
N SER A 60 -7.49 -15.62 -20.46
CA SER A 60 -8.10 -14.36 -20.87
C SER A 60 -9.32 -14.68 -21.72
N LYS A 61 -10.51 -14.42 -21.18
CA LYS A 61 -11.68 -14.20 -22.04
C LYS A 61 -11.36 -12.97 -22.90
N PRO A 62 -11.66 -12.99 -24.21
CA PRO A 62 -11.71 -11.76 -24.97
C PRO A 62 -12.92 -10.99 -24.44
N ASP A 63 -12.67 -10.02 -23.56
CA ASP A 63 -13.67 -9.04 -23.19
C ASP A 63 -13.39 -7.77 -23.99
N ASP A 64 -14.38 -7.38 -24.78
CA ASP A 64 -14.37 -6.25 -25.72
C ASP A 64 -14.87 -4.97 -25.04
N HIS A 65 -14.85 -4.91 -23.71
CA HIS A 65 -15.22 -3.73 -22.94
C HIS A 65 -14.32 -3.56 -21.71
N ASP A 66 -13.61 -2.44 -21.72
CA ASP A 66 -13.02 -1.77 -20.57
C ASP A 66 -14.00 -1.69 -19.39
N HIS A 67 -13.86 -2.59 -18.40
CA HIS A 67 -14.53 -2.56 -17.10
C HIS A 67 -13.76 -3.43 -16.07
N ALA A 68 -12.59 -3.00 -15.61
CA ALA A 68 -12.04 -3.55 -14.36
C ALA A 68 -12.72 -2.85 -13.14
N PRO A 69 -13.10 -3.58 -12.07
CA PRO A 69 -14.09 -3.13 -11.09
C PRO A 69 -13.54 -2.16 -10.05
N VAL A 70 -14.43 -1.35 -9.46
CA VAL A 70 -14.22 -0.75 -8.14
C VAL A 70 -13.95 -1.88 -7.15
N VAL A 71 -12.74 -1.95 -6.61
CA VAL A 71 -12.39 -2.91 -5.56
C VAL A 71 -12.48 -2.19 -4.23
N ASN A 72 -13.36 -2.64 -3.33
CA ASN A 72 -13.47 -2.10 -1.96
C ASN A 72 -13.47 -0.56 -1.90
N LYS A 73 -14.22 0.09 -2.81
CA LYS A 73 -14.38 1.56 -3.00
C LYS A 73 -13.29 2.29 -3.80
N PHE A 74 -12.21 1.63 -4.26
CA PHE A 74 -11.16 2.31 -5.02
C PHE A 74 -11.37 2.21 -6.54
N GLN A 75 -11.21 3.35 -7.21
CA GLN A 75 -11.09 3.44 -8.66
C GLN A 75 -9.64 3.08 -9.06
N LEU A 76 -9.46 2.00 -9.83
CA LEU A 76 -8.13 1.49 -10.20
C LEU A 76 -7.56 2.11 -11.48
N HIS A 77 -8.36 2.88 -12.21
CA HIS A 77 -8.00 3.51 -13.47
C HIS A 77 -8.10 5.02 -13.35
N VAL A 78 -7.17 5.75 -13.96
CA VAL A 78 -7.18 7.21 -13.94
C VAL A 78 -6.73 7.78 -15.28
N GLU A 79 -7.59 8.63 -15.86
CA GLU A 79 -7.28 9.35 -17.08
C GLU A 79 -6.09 10.29 -16.85
N LEU A 80 -5.20 10.40 -17.85
CA LEU A 80 -3.96 11.16 -17.68
C LEU A 80 -4.16 12.67 -17.51
N ASP A 81 -5.33 13.22 -17.85
CA ASP A 81 -5.65 14.62 -17.62
C ASP A 81 -6.12 14.90 -16.17
N GLN A 82 -6.57 13.86 -15.46
CA GLN A 82 -6.95 13.89 -14.05
C GLN A 82 -5.75 13.82 -13.11
N VAL A 83 -4.53 13.70 -13.63
CA VAL A 83 -3.30 13.69 -12.84
C VAL A 83 -2.41 14.90 -13.15
N ALA A 84 -1.54 15.26 -12.21
CA ALA A 84 -0.60 16.36 -12.32
C ALA A 84 0.82 15.85 -12.60
N ASN A 85 1.66 16.68 -13.22
CA ASN A 85 3.08 16.40 -13.43
C ASN A 85 3.37 15.05 -14.13
N ALA A 86 2.45 14.60 -15.00
CA ALA A 86 2.59 13.34 -15.72
C ALA A 86 3.83 13.35 -16.64
N ARG A 87 4.69 12.34 -16.51
CA ARG A 87 5.88 12.15 -17.34
C ARG A 87 6.13 10.68 -17.63
N GLY A 88 6.68 10.38 -18.80
CA GLY A 88 7.14 9.03 -19.14
C GLY A 88 8.54 8.73 -18.56
N LEU A 89 8.89 7.45 -18.55
CA LEU A 89 10.25 6.99 -18.26
C LEU A 89 11.19 7.20 -19.45
N ASP A 90 12.44 7.58 -19.17
CA ASP A 90 13.52 7.44 -20.16
C ASP A 90 14.01 5.98 -20.23
N VAL A 91 13.46 5.24 -21.19
CA VAL A 91 13.74 3.80 -21.39
C VAL A 91 15.23 3.50 -21.60
N LYS A 92 16.04 4.47 -22.05
CA LYS A 92 17.49 4.27 -22.25
C LYS A 92 18.25 4.20 -20.92
N GLN A 93 17.73 4.79 -19.87
CA GLN A 93 18.35 4.79 -18.54
C GLN A 93 17.93 3.58 -17.69
N LEU A 94 16.91 2.84 -18.12
CA LEU A 94 16.41 1.68 -17.41
C LEU A 94 17.37 0.50 -17.51
N LYS A 95 17.83 0.07 -16.34
CA LYS A 95 18.62 -1.16 -16.19
C LYS A 95 17.74 -2.37 -16.47
N ARG A 96 18.40 -3.47 -16.84
CA ARG A 96 17.77 -4.79 -16.93
C ARG A 96 18.08 -5.51 -15.62
N GLU A 97 17.03 -5.95 -14.93
CA GLU A 97 17.18 -6.82 -13.77
C GLU A 97 17.56 -8.22 -14.27
N THR A 98 18.60 -8.81 -13.70
CA THR A 98 19.13 -10.11 -14.13
C THR A 98 19.16 -11.13 -13.00
N ASN A 99 19.05 -10.70 -11.75
CA ASN A 99 19.12 -11.57 -10.60
C ASN A 99 18.52 -10.92 -9.33
N PHE A 100 17.27 -11.25 -9.02
CA PHE A 100 16.64 -10.80 -7.77
C PHE A 100 17.32 -11.30 -6.49
N ARG A 101 18.11 -12.38 -6.54
CA ARG A 101 18.82 -12.86 -5.34
C ARG A 101 19.90 -11.90 -4.89
N ASP A 102 20.50 -11.17 -5.82
CA ASP A 102 21.56 -10.20 -5.48
C ASP A 102 20.98 -8.95 -4.79
N ASP A 103 19.66 -8.77 -4.90
CA ASP A 103 18.91 -7.69 -4.26
C ASP A 103 18.21 -8.13 -2.97
N LEU A 104 18.17 -9.44 -2.67
CA LEU A 104 17.71 -9.93 -1.37
C LEU A 104 18.75 -9.61 -0.30
N GLY A 105 18.29 -8.99 0.77
CA GLY A 105 19.07 -8.74 1.97
C GLY A 105 19.53 -10.03 2.64
N ALA A 106 20.42 -9.92 3.61
CA ALA A 106 20.93 -11.07 4.38
C ALA A 106 19.89 -11.67 5.35
N ARG A 107 18.74 -11.02 5.52
CA ARG A 107 17.51 -11.56 6.10
C ARG A 107 16.28 -11.20 5.25
N GLY A 108 16.50 -10.80 3.99
CA GLY A 108 15.43 -10.38 3.10
C GLY A 108 14.52 -11.51 2.67
N ASP A 109 13.27 -11.18 2.43
CA ASP A 109 12.19 -12.12 2.19
C ASP A 109 11.69 -12.12 0.75
N TYR A 110 11.14 -13.25 0.33
CA TYR A 110 10.40 -13.35 -0.92
C TYR A 110 8.91 -13.50 -0.65
N LEU A 111 8.15 -12.47 -1.02
CA LEU A 111 6.72 -12.36 -0.78
C LEU A 111 5.97 -12.37 -2.10
N ASN A 112 5.12 -13.38 -2.31
CA ASN A 112 4.32 -13.50 -3.52
C ASN A 112 2.84 -13.64 -3.14
N PRO A 113 2.09 -12.53 -3.06
CA PRO A 113 0.67 -12.57 -2.70
C PRO A 113 -0.21 -13.24 -3.76
N LYS A 114 0.28 -13.39 -5.00
CA LYS A 114 -0.49 -13.88 -6.16
C LYS A 114 -1.75 -13.03 -6.39
N GLY A 115 -2.92 -13.65 -6.59
CA GLY A 115 -4.16 -12.95 -6.97
C GLY A 115 -4.91 -12.43 -5.74
N GLY A 116 -6.04 -11.77 -5.94
CA GLY A 116 -6.90 -11.30 -4.84
C GLY A 116 -6.53 -9.91 -4.31
N ASN A 117 -7.17 -9.53 -3.20
CA ASN A 117 -6.91 -8.29 -2.49
C ASN A 117 -6.07 -8.56 -1.24
N ASN A 118 -4.77 -8.32 -1.35
CA ASN A 118 -3.83 -8.81 -0.37
C ASN A 118 -3.28 -7.69 0.52
N VAL A 119 -2.82 -8.08 1.69
CA VAL A 119 -1.96 -7.27 2.54
C VAL A 119 -0.61 -7.96 2.67
N VAL A 120 0.45 -7.21 2.39
CA VAL A 120 1.83 -7.71 2.45
C VAL A 120 2.63 -6.80 3.37
N ILE A 121 3.27 -7.39 4.38
CA ILE A 121 4.16 -6.69 5.32
C ILE A 121 5.51 -7.38 5.27
N GLY A 122 6.50 -6.66 4.75
CA GLY A 122 7.91 -7.06 4.64
C GLY A 122 8.69 -6.88 5.94
N SER A 123 10.01 -6.91 5.81
CA SER A 123 10.99 -7.09 6.87
C SER A 123 11.86 -5.84 7.11
N GLY A 124 12.86 -5.99 7.98
CA GLY A 124 13.89 -4.97 8.19
C GLY A 124 15.08 -5.04 7.25
N ASP A 125 15.02 -5.87 6.22
CA ASP A 125 16.07 -6.00 5.21
C ASP A 125 15.48 -5.95 3.80
N SER A 126 16.33 -5.99 2.78
CA SER A 126 15.91 -5.80 1.38
C SER A 126 15.06 -6.98 0.89
N ASP A 127 13.78 -6.73 0.63
CA ASP A 127 12.81 -7.75 0.24
C ASP A 127 12.50 -7.75 -1.26
N ILE A 128 11.99 -8.88 -1.74
CA ILE A 128 11.42 -9.02 -3.09
C ILE A 128 9.93 -9.34 -2.99
N ILE A 129 9.11 -8.38 -3.42
CA ILE A 129 7.65 -8.48 -3.38
C ILE A 129 7.09 -8.61 -4.80
N ARG A 130 6.44 -9.73 -5.11
CA ARG A 130 5.85 -9.99 -6.43
C ARG A 130 4.43 -9.43 -6.54
N GLY A 131 4.32 -8.11 -6.65
CA GLY A 131 3.06 -7.37 -6.86
C GLY A 131 2.47 -7.46 -8.28
N SER A 132 2.53 -8.64 -8.92
CA SER A 132 2.17 -8.83 -10.34
C SER A 132 1.14 -9.95 -10.59
N GLY A 133 0.51 -10.46 -9.53
CA GLY A 133 -0.42 -11.59 -9.60
C GLY A 133 -1.88 -11.25 -9.95
N GLY A 134 -2.19 -9.99 -10.21
CA GLY A 134 -3.55 -9.46 -10.38
C GLY A 134 -4.16 -8.96 -9.07
N GLY A 135 -5.20 -8.13 -9.17
CA GLY A 135 -5.95 -7.64 -7.99
C GLY A 135 -5.33 -6.39 -7.35
N PHE A 136 -5.54 -6.24 -6.04
CA PHE A 136 -5.16 -5.05 -5.29
C PHE A 136 -4.33 -5.40 -4.05
N ASN A 137 -3.10 -4.92 -3.98
CA ASN A 137 -2.23 -5.18 -2.84
C ASN A 137 -2.06 -3.90 -1.99
N THR A 138 -2.19 -4.01 -0.68
CA THR A 138 -1.66 -3.03 0.28
C THR A 138 -0.33 -3.56 0.81
N ILE A 139 0.73 -2.77 0.65
CA ILE A 139 2.11 -3.21 0.91
C ILE A 139 2.78 -2.23 1.87
N THR A 140 3.38 -2.78 2.91
CA THR A 140 4.41 -2.13 3.73
C THR A 140 5.69 -2.93 3.53
N THR A 141 6.72 -2.34 2.93
CA THR A 141 7.96 -3.07 2.63
C THR A 141 8.87 -3.18 3.85
N GLY A 142 8.82 -2.19 4.74
CA GLY A 142 9.65 -2.11 5.93
C GLY A 142 10.89 -1.25 5.69
N THR A 143 12.07 -1.77 5.99
CA THR A 143 13.33 -1.07 5.72
C THR A 143 14.24 -1.92 4.86
N GLY A 144 15.00 -1.30 3.97
CA GLY A 144 15.87 -2.05 3.07
C GLY A 144 15.98 -1.33 1.75
N LYS A 145 16.40 -2.07 0.73
CA LYS A 145 16.30 -1.65 -0.68
C LYS A 145 15.31 -2.57 -1.36
N ASP A 146 14.03 -2.29 -1.17
CA ASP A 146 12.99 -3.23 -1.52
C ASP A 146 12.69 -3.20 -3.01
N THR A 147 12.39 -4.37 -3.56
CA THR A 147 12.02 -4.52 -4.96
C THR A 147 10.59 -5.02 -5.09
N ILE A 148 9.73 -4.17 -5.66
CA ILE A 148 8.35 -4.54 -5.98
C ILE A 148 8.24 -4.82 -7.48
N THR A 149 7.80 -6.02 -7.85
CA THR A 149 7.55 -6.36 -9.25
C THR A 149 6.17 -5.89 -9.67
N LEU A 150 6.08 -5.00 -10.65
CA LEU A 150 4.81 -4.53 -11.21
C LEU A 150 4.42 -5.37 -12.44
N GLY A 151 3.15 -5.77 -12.49
CA GLY A 151 2.57 -6.51 -13.62
C GLY A 151 1.32 -5.81 -14.16
N LYS A 152 0.82 -6.29 -15.31
CA LYS A 152 -0.44 -5.83 -15.88
C LYS A 152 -1.59 -6.05 -14.89
N GLU A 153 -2.56 -5.13 -14.86
CA GLU A 153 -3.84 -5.29 -14.15
C GLU A 153 -3.69 -5.66 -12.66
N THR A 154 -2.59 -5.22 -12.01
CA THR A 154 -2.39 -5.31 -10.56
C THR A 154 -2.14 -3.91 -10.03
N THR A 155 -2.87 -3.50 -9.00
CA THR A 155 -2.62 -2.22 -8.31
C THR A 155 -1.91 -2.48 -6.99
N ASN A 156 -0.76 -1.85 -6.80
CA ASN A 156 0.03 -1.96 -5.59
C ASN A 156 0.01 -0.62 -4.84
N ARG A 157 -0.70 -0.56 -3.71
CA ARG A 157 -0.62 0.56 -2.79
C ARG A 157 0.51 0.32 -1.81
N VAL A 158 1.63 1.01 -1.99
CA VAL A 158 2.83 0.86 -1.16
C VAL A 158 2.88 2.02 -0.18
N LEU A 159 2.61 1.75 1.10
CA LEU A 159 2.41 2.76 2.14
C LEU A 159 3.70 3.48 2.55
N ASP A 160 4.83 2.81 2.37
CA ASP A 160 6.11 3.19 2.96
C ASP A 160 7.25 3.17 1.91
N PHE A 161 6.91 3.31 0.63
CA PHE A 161 7.93 3.36 -0.43
C PHE A 161 8.95 4.48 -0.19
N ASP A 162 10.23 4.13 -0.15
CA ASP A 162 11.35 5.06 -0.03
C ASP A 162 12.00 5.31 -1.42
N PRO A 163 11.77 6.49 -2.05
CA PRO A 163 12.37 6.81 -3.35
C PRO A 163 13.90 6.84 -3.36
N ALA A 164 14.56 6.89 -2.20
CA ALA A 164 16.01 6.80 -2.10
C ALA A 164 16.53 5.39 -2.32
N ASN A 165 15.81 4.37 -1.83
CA ASN A 165 16.29 3.01 -1.68
C ASN A 165 15.49 1.98 -2.50
N ASP A 166 14.18 2.16 -2.58
CA ASP A 166 13.28 1.18 -3.18
C ASP A 166 13.12 1.37 -4.69
N ARG A 167 12.66 0.29 -5.33
CA ARG A 167 12.49 0.27 -6.78
C ARG A 167 11.37 -0.66 -7.23
N PHE A 168 10.92 -0.40 -8.46
CA PHE A 168 10.01 -1.23 -9.21
C PHE A 168 10.73 -2.01 -10.31
N VAL A 169 10.31 -3.27 -10.50
CA VAL A 169 10.72 -4.08 -11.64
C VAL A 169 9.51 -4.34 -12.54
N LEU A 170 9.59 -3.86 -13.77
CA LEU A 170 8.52 -3.92 -14.76
C LEU A 170 8.47 -5.33 -15.39
N SER A 171 7.42 -6.09 -15.10
CA SER A 171 7.25 -7.47 -15.56
C SER A 171 6.08 -7.58 -16.54
N GLY A 172 6.37 -7.93 -17.80
CA GLY A 172 5.36 -8.00 -18.86
C GLY A 172 4.80 -6.64 -19.30
N LEU A 173 5.34 -5.54 -18.78
CA LEU A 173 4.95 -4.17 -19.10
C LEU A 173 5.91 -3.55 -20.11
N ASN A 174 5.40 -2.69 -20.99
CA ASN A 174 6.23 -1.92 -21.91
C ASN A 174 6.69 -0.63 -21.21
N PRO A 175 7.99 -0.41 -20.97
CA PRO A 175 8.46 0.78 -20.24
C PRO A 175 8.14 2.11 -20.91
N LYS A 176 7.88 2.12 -22.23
CA LYS A 176 7.43 3.33 -22.95
C LYS A 176 6.02 3.77 -22.58
N ASP A 177 5.24 2.85 -22.03
CA ASP A 177 3.84 3.08 -21.66
C ASP A 177 3.71 3.46 -20.18
N ILE A 178 4.79 3.38 -19.42
CA ILE A 178 4.79 3.76 -18.00
C ILE A 178 4.86 5.26 -17.84
N ILE A 179 3.89 5.80 -17.09
CA ILE A 179 3.79 7.19 -16.67
C ILE A 179 3.97 7.28 -15.16
N ILE A 180 4.76 8.24 -14.73
CA ILE A 180 4.82 8.71 -13.34
C ILE A 180 4.02 10.00 -13.26
N ALA A 181 3.13 10.11 -12.28
CA ALA A 181 2.32 11.31 -12.08
C ALA A 181 2.04 11.56 -10.60
N GLN A 182 1.59 12.78 -10.27
CA GLN A 182 1.04 13.13 -8.98
C GLN A 182 -0.49 13.10 -9.07
N GLY A 183 -1.18 12.60 -8.05
CA GLY A 183 -2.63 12.74 -7.98
C GLY A 183 -3.09 14.21 -7.93
N LYS A 184 -4.35 14.46 -8.31
CA LYS A 184 -4.99 15.79 -8.21
C LYS A 184 -6.21 15.80 -7.28
N ASN A 185 -6.69 14.64 -6.87
CA ASN A 185 -7.92 14.54 -6.09
C ASN A 185 -7.65 15.08 -4.68
N PRO A 186 -8.32 16.15 -4.22
CA PRO A 186 -8.10 16.72 -2.89
C PRO A 186 -8.69 15.84 -1.78
N GLY A 187 -8.99 14.57 -2.06
CA GLY A 187 -9.52 13.61 -1.11
C GLY A 187 -8.75 13.60 0.21
N LYS A 188 -9.50 13.55 1.31
CA LYS A 188 -8.99 13.60 2.67
C LYS A 188 -7.97 12.47 2.89
N GLY A 189 -6.87 12.78 3.57
CA GLY A 189 -5.90 11.79 4.01
C GLY A 189 -6.59 10.72 4.88
N GLY A 190 -6.36 9.45 4.56
CA GLY A 190 -7.04 8.35 5.20
C GLY A 190 -6.70 7.01 4.56
N LEU A 191 -7.00 5.92 5.27
CA LEU A 191 -6.94 4.58 4.68
C LEU A 191 -7.87 4.45 3.48
N ASP A 192 -9.00 5.14 3.48
CA ASP A 192 -9.95 5.11 2.37
C ASP A 192 -9.73 6.25 1.36
N GLN A 193 -8.58 6.95 1.38
CA GLN A 193 -8.32 8.03 0.44
C GLN A 193 -8.29 7.51 -1.02
N PRO A 194 -8.82 8.28 -1.98
CA PRO A 194 -8.69 7.93 -3.40
C PRO A 194 -7.23 7.66 -3.78
N LEU A 195 -7.01 6.69 -4.68
CA LEU A 195 -5.65 6.34 -5.09
C LEU A 195 -4.98 7.53 -5.78
N ASP A 196 -5.73 8.34 -6.52
CA ASP A 196 -5.31 9.56 -7.19
C ASP A 196 -5.32 10.82 -6.30
N SER A 197 -5.27 10.64 -4.98
CA SER A 197 -5.12 11.71 -3.99
C SER A 197 -3.92 12.60 -4.30
N VAL A 198 -4.04 13.91 -4.06
CA VAL A 198 -2.93 14.88 -4.17
C VAL A 198 -1.69 14.49 -3.38
N ASN A 199 -1.86 13.66 -2.33
CA ASN A 199 -0.76 13.19 -1.49
C ASN A 199 -0.02 11.99 -2.09
N ASN A 200 -0.49 11.41 -3.20
CA ASN A 200 0.05 10.17 -3.74
C ASN A 200 0.81 10.40 -5.05
N ALA A 201 1.99 9.79 -5.16
CA ALA A 201 2.60 9.54 -6.46
C ALA A 201 1.98 8.28 -7.09
N LEU A 202 1.87 8.29 -8.41
CA LEU A 202 1.25 7.23 -9.20
C LEU A 202 2.23 6.69 -10.24
N VAL A 203 2.18 5.37 -10.45
CA VAL A 203 2.77 4.69 -11.61
C VAL A 203 1.63 4.09 -12.41
N ILE A 204 1.49 4.51 -13.67
CA ILE A 204 0.32 4.22 -14.51
C ILE A 204 0.79 3.56 -15.80
N ASP A 205 0.08 2.53 -16.26
CA ASP A 205 0.19 2.07 -17.65
C ASP A 205 -0.70 2.96 -18.52
N LYS A 206 -0.12 3.87 -19.32
CA LYS A 206 -0.91 4.80 -20.15
C LYS A 206 -1.75 4.13 -21.23
N LYS A 207 -1.46 2.87 -21.56
CA LYS A 207 -2.22 2.17 -22.60
C LYS A 207 -3.59 1.75 -22.08
N THR A 208 -3.65 1.34 -20.82
CA THR A 208 -4.88 0.90 -20.16
C THR A 208 -5.39 1.90 -19.15
N GLU A 209 -4.62 2.94 -18.81
CA GLU A 209 -4.90 3.90 -17.74
C GLU A 209 -4.97 3.27 -16.34
N HIS A 210 -4.56 2.01 -16.21
CA HIS A 210 -4.52 1.28 -14.96
C HIS A 210 -3.40 1.80 -14.04
N ILE A 211 -3.74 2.03 -12.78
CA ILE A 211 -2.79 2.41 -11.73
C ILE A 211 -2.05 1.14 -11.28
N LEU A 212 -0.79 1.00 -11.71
CA LEU A 212 0.10 -0.11 -11.35
C LEU A 212 0.59 0.01 -9.91
N ALA A 213 0.89 1.25 -9.49
CA ALA A 213 1.25 1.55 -8.11
C ALA A 213 0.75 2.93 -7.69
N THR A 214 0.37 3.04 -6.41
CA THR A 214 0.10 4.30 -5.73
C THR A 214 0.94 4.37 -4.46
N LEU A 215 1.59 5.50 -4.25
CA LEU A 215 2.58 5.70 -3.19
C LEU A 215 2.13 6.88 -2.32
N PRO A 216 1.38 6.61 -1.25
CA PRO A 216 0.98 7.64 -0.32
C PRO A 216 2.16 8.42 0.24
N PHE A 217 2.02 9.74 0.29
CA PHE A 217 2.98 10.68 0.87
C PHE A 217 4.34 10.72 0.16
N VAL A 218 4.43 10.15 -1.04
CA VAL A 218 5.57 10.28 -1.95
C VAL A 218 5.25 11.33 -2.99
N LYS A 219 6.23 12.18 -3.31
CA LYS A 219 6.10 13.12 -4.43
C LYS A 219 6.55 12.44 -5.71
N ALA A 220 5.79 12.64 -6.79
CA ALA A 220 6.14 12.14 -8.12
C ALA A 220 7.51 12.64 -8.61
N SER A 221 7.94 13.83 -8.14
CA SER A 221 9.26 14.41 -8.45
C SER A 221 10.43 13.67 -7.83
N ASP A 222 10.19 12.88 -6.78
CA ASP A 222 11.25 12.16 -6.05
C ASP A 222 11.56 10.82 -6.72
N LEU A 223 10.65 10.34 -7.57
CA LEU A 223 10.86 9.18 -8.42
C LEU A 223 11.68 9.56 -9.65
N SER A 224 12.60 8.68 -10.03
CA SER A 224 13.42 8.78 -11.24
C SER A 224 13.65 7.39 -11.83
N GLU A 225 14.33 7.31 -12.97
CA GLU A 225 14.63 6.06 -13.67
C GLU A 225 15.45 5.09 -12.80
N LYS A 226 16.15 5.56 -11.76
CA LYS A 226 16.84 4.69 -10.78
C LYS A 226 15.87 3.76 -10.03
N ASN A 227 14.61 4.20 -9.86
CA ASN A 227 13.57 3.46 -9.16
C ASN A 227 12.88 2.44 -10.08
N PHE A 228 13.35 2.26 -11.32
CA PHE A 228 12.73 1.35 -12.28
C PHE A 228 13.76 0.48 -12.99
N ALA A 229 13.46 -0.79 -13.13
CA ALA A 229 14.21 -1.73 -13.95
C ALA A 229 13.28 -2.61 -14.79
N ARG A 230 13.82 -3.18 -15.85
CA ARG A 230 13.11 -4.12 -16.73
C ARG A 230 13.33 -5.54 -16.22
N ASN A 231 12.26 -6.30 -16.04
CA ASN A 231 12.38 -7.70 -15.66
C ASN A 231 13.04 -8.52 -16.79
N SER A 232 13.66 -9.64 -16.44
CA SER A 232 14.19 -10.61 -17.39
C SER A 232 13.86 -12.04 -16.98
N ALA A 233 13.97 -12.96 -17.94
CA ALA A 233 13.78 -14.39 -17.66
C ALA A 233 14.84 -14.92 -16.69
N GLU A 234 16.07 -14.39 -16.74
CA GLU A 234 17.17 -14.76 -15.86
C GLU A 234 16.90 -14.31 -14.41
N ALA A 235 16.38 -13.09 -14.23
CA ALA A 235 15.97 -12.61 -12.91
C ALA A 235 14.90 -13.51 -12.30
N ASN A 236 13.83 -13.81 -13.04
CA ASN A 236 12.78 -14.72 -12.54
C ASN A 236 13.31 -16.11 -12.18
N LYS A 237 14.26 -16.64 -12.98
CA LYS A 237 14.90 -17.93 -12.69
C LYS A 237 15.72 -17.89 -11.40
N SER A 238 16.29 -16.75 -11.03
CA SER A 238 17.03 -16.66 -9.79
C SER A 238 16.13 -16.83 -8.56
N LEU A 239 14.84 -16.52 -8.64
CA LEU A 239 13.90 -16.80 -7.53
C LEU A 239 13.52 -18.29 -7.39
N GLN A 240 13.99 -19.17 -8.28
CA GLN A 240 13.77 -20.61 -8.13
C GLN A 240 14.62 -21.18 -6.99
N ASN A 241 14.22 -22.32 -6.43
CA ASN A 241 15.00 -23.09 -5.45
C ASN A 241 15.38 -22.35 -4.15
N LEU A 242 14.74 -21.22 -3.80
CA LEU A 242 15.01 -20.50 -2.54
C LEU A 242 14.94 -21.39 -1.30
N ARG A 243 14.09 -22.42 -1.30
CA ARG A 243 14.02 -23.43 -0.23
C ARG A 243 15.37 -24.14 0.02
N ASN A 244 16.12 -24.43 -1.04
CA ASN A 244 17.44 -25.07 -0.94
C ASN A 244 18.51 -24.11 -0.41
N GLU A 245 18.24 -22.80 -0.46
CA GLU A 245 19.08 -21.72 0.06
C GLU A 245 18.72 -21.38 1.53
N GLY A 246 17.86 -22.18 2.16
CA GLY A 246 17.51 -22.02 3.58
C GLY A 246 16.24 -21.20 3.84
N PHE A 247 15.53 -20.74 2.81
CA PHE A 247 14.27 -20.02 2.98
C PHE A 247 13.21 -20.92 3.59
N LYS A 248 12.62 -20.48 4.70
CA LYS A 248 11.44 -21.13 5.27
C LYS A 248 10.25 -20.83 4.37
N SER A 249 9.67 -21.88 3.79
CA SER A 249 8.65 -21.72 2.76
C SER A 249 7.27 -22.02 3.32
N GLN A 250 6.33 -21.10 3.11
CA GLN A 250 4.91 -21.29 3.37
C GLN A 250 4.09 -20.98 2.12
N ARG A 251 3.02 -21.74 1.93
CA ARG A 251 2.07 -21.53 0.81
C ARG A 251 0.65 -21.82 1.28
N GLY A 252 -0.30 -20.98 0.90
CA GLY A 252 -1.71 -21.20 1.21
C GLY A 252 -2.54 -19.95 0.97
N ASN A 253 -3.83 -20.04 1.31
CA ASN A 253 -4.73 -18.89 1.36
C ASN A 253 -4.88 -18.39 2.80
N GLY A 254 -5.27 -17.12 2.97
CA GLY A 254 -5.54 -16.48 4.26
C GLY A 254 -4.28 -15.90 4.90
N LYS A 255 -4.08 -16.16 6.19
CA LYS A 255 -2.96 -15.61 6.95
C LYS A 255 -1.71 -16.49 6.84
N LEU A 256 -0.64 -15.92 6.30
CA LEU A 256 0.70 -16.52 6.24
C LEU A 256 1.62 -15.69 7.13
N THR A 257 2.22 -16.32 8.13
CA THR A 257 3.13 -15.65 9.08
C THR A 257 4.52 -16.25 8.99
N GLY A 258 5.50 -15.45 8.60
CA GLY A 258 6.91 -15.82 8.49
C GLY A 258 7.63 -15.95 9.83
N THR A 259 8.95 -15.83 9.79
CA THR A 259 9.87 -15.93 10.92
C THR A 259 10.91 -14.81 10.87
N GLN A 260 11.79 -14.74 11.88
CA GLN A 260 12.93 -13.80 11.91
C GLN A 260 14.03 -14.04 10.86
N GLY A 261 13.93 -15.13 10.11
CA GLY A 261 14.92 -15.50 9.10
C GLY A 261 14.36 -15.26 7.70
N HIS A 262 15.08 -15.74 6.69
CA HIS A 262 14.56 -15.67 5.33
C HIS A 262 13.34 -16.56 5.14
N ASP A 263 12.25 -15.94 4.72
CA ASP A 263 10.97 -16.54 4.45
C ASP A 263 10.59 -16.39 2.98
N ARG A 264 9.94 -17.44 2.49
CA ARG A 264 9.28 -17.51 1.19
C ARG A 264 7.81 -17.71 1.46
N LEU A 265 7.03 -16.62 1.43
CA LEU A 265 5.59 -16.64 1.64
C LEU A 265 4.88 -16.51 0.29
N VAL A 266 4.06 -17.50 -0.04
CA VAL A 266 3.33 -17.54 -1.32
C VAL A 266 1.83 -17.70 -1.05
N GLY A 267 1.07 -16.64 -1.31
CA GLY A 267 -0.39 -16.66 -1.29
C GLY A 267 -0.98 -17.60 -2.34
N GLY A 268 -2.31 -17.68 -2.36
CA GLY A 268 -3.07 -18.33 -3.42
C GLY A 268 -3.85 -17.32 -4.26
N ASP A 269 -5.04 -17.69 -4.70
CA ASP A 269 -5.80 -16.87 -5.66
C ASP A 269 -6.87 -15.99 -4.97
N GLY A 270 -6.95 -16.06 -3.64
CA GLY A 270 -7.90 -15.29 -2.81
C GLY A 270 -7.20 -14.18 -2.03
N ASP A 271 -7.96 -13.49 -1.19
CA ASP A 271 -7.44 -12.41 -0.33
C ASP A 271 -6.56 -12.99 0.78
N ASP A 272 -5.28 -12.65 0.75
CA ASP A 272 -4.26 -13.16 1.66
C ASP A 272 -3.61 -12.05 2.50
N PHE A 273 -3.20 -12.42 3.72
CA PHE A 273 -2.39 -11.59 4.60
C PHE A 273 -1.01 -12.25 4.77
N LEU A 274 -0.02 -11.72 4.07
CA LEU A 274 1.37 -12.15 4.14
C LEU A 274 2.13 -11.22 5.09
N TYR A 275 2.68 -11.78 6.15
CA TYR A 275 3.36 -11.01 7.17
C TYR A 275 4.57 -11.77 7.69
N VAL A 276 5.77 -11.19 7.58
CA VAL A 276 7.01 -11.88 7.94
C VAL A 276 7.18 -12.09 9.46
N GLY A 277 6.40 -11.44 10.32
CA GLY A 277 6.27 -11.75 11.74
C GLY A 277 6.41 -10.56 12.70
N ASP A 278 5.95 -10.74 13.95
CA ASP A 278 5.89 -9.76 15.06
C ASP A 278 7.26 -9.33 15.61
N ASP A 279 8.35 -9.86 15.05
CA ASP A 279 9.72 -9.69 15.51
C ASP A 279 10.67 -9.09 14.47
N GLY A 280 10.15 -8.74 13.29
CA GLY A 280 10.86 -7.95 12.28
C GLY A 280 10.93 -6.46 12.62
N PHE A 281 10.36 -6.02 13.74
CA PHE A 281 10.39 -4.63 14.17
C PHE A 281 10.42 -4.47 15.69
N LYS A 282 10.85 -3.29 16.10
CA LYS A 282 10.81 -2.77 17.46
C LYS A 282 9.94 -1.53 17.50
N ILE A 283 9.06 -1.48 18.49
CA ILE A 283 8.23 -0.31 18.78
C ILE A 283 8.78 0.37 20.03
N ASN A 284 9.13 1.66 19.90
CA ASN A 284 9.61 2.49 21.01
C ASN A 284 8.46 3.32 21.62
N THR A 285 8.71 3.95 22.76
CA THR A 285 7.78 4.95 23.30
C THR A 285 7.80 6.21 22.44
N ALA A 286 6.63 6.59 21.93
CA ALA A 286 6.41 7.82 21.21
C ALA A 286 6.27 8.99 22.18
N LYS A 287 6.82 10.15 21.83
CA LYS A 287 6.79 11.36 22.68
C LYS A 287 6.28 12.55 21.89
N GLY A 288 5.50 13.39 22.54
CA GLY A 288 5.00 14.64 21.98
C GLY A 288 5.12 15.79 22.98
N SER A 289 5.26 17.01 22.46
CA SER A 289 5.22 18.23 23.26
C SER A 289 4.43 19.31 22.52
N GLY A 290 3.76 20.18 23.27
CA GLY A 290 2.96 21.23 22.67
C GLY A 290 3.76 22.32 21.94
N LYS A 291 5.11 22.33 21.99
CA LYS A 291 5.94 23.34 21.30
C LYS A 291 6.18 23.08 19.81
N THR A 292 5.83 21.91 19.30
CA THR A 292 6.31 21.42 17.99
C THR A 292 5.22 21.12 16.96
N GLU A 293 4.00 21.65 17.09
CA GLU A 293 2.88 21.23 16.23
C GLU A 293 2.49 22.23 15.12
N PHE A 294 2.49 21.75 13.87
CA PHE A 294 2.14 22.45 12.61
C PHE A 294 0.63 22.34 12.31
N PRO A 295 -0.03 23.28 11.59
CA PRO A 295 0.42 24.60 11.10
C PRO A 295 -0.02 25.78 12.00
N PHE A 296 -0.54 25.53 13.19
CA PHE A 296 -1.13 26.58 14.02
C PHE A 296 -0.17 27.06 15.09
N ARG A 297 -0.33 28.32 15.52
CA ARG A 297 0.43 28.84 16.66
C ARG A 297 -0.06 28.13 17.92
N VAL A 298 0.75 27.20 18.42
CA VAL A 298 0.64 26.65 19.77
C VAL A 298 0.97 27.73 20.79
N ASP A 299 0.35 27.66 21.97
CA ASP A 299 0.75 28.47 23.12
C ASP A 299 2.10 27.98 23.66
N GLU A 300 2.67 28.69 24.65
CA GLU A 300 3.93 28.29 25.29
C GLU A 300 3.74 27.10 26.27
N THR A 301 2.75 26.21 26.03
CA THR A 301 2.47 25.08 26.92
C THR A 301 3.72 24.22 27.16
N GLN A 302 3.88 23.79 28.41
CA GLN A 302 4.92 22.86 28.84
C GLN A 302 4.45 21.41 28.75
N GLY A 303 3.21 21.19 28.30
CA GLY A 303 2.57 19.90 28.21
C GLY A 303 3.40 18.87 27.44
N THR A 304 3.55 17.70 28.03
CA THR A 304 4.23 16.55 27.42
C THR A 304 3.34 15.32 27.41
N THR A 305 3.57 14.44 26.44
CA THR A 305 2.88 13.15 26.36
C THR A 305 3.88 12.08 25.98
N GLU A 306 3.77 10.93 26.63
CA GLU A 306 4.49 9.71 26.28
C GLU A 306 3.46 8.59 26.07
N LEU A 307 3.50 7.94 24.90
CA LEU A 307 2.63 6.80 24.55
C LEU A 307 3.51 5.62 24.15
N THR A 308 3.28 4.46 24.77
CA THR A 308 3.97 3.21 24.45
C THR A 308 2.99 2.28 23.73
N PRO A 309 3.18 2.07 22.41
CA PRO A 309 2.40 1.10 21.65
C PRO A 309 2.99 -0.31 21.76
N GLU A 310 2.12 -1.31 21.74
CA GLU A 310 2.42 -2.73 21.59
C GLU A 310 1.46 -3.29 20.54
N LEU A 311 1.99 -3.80 19.43
CA LEU A 311 1.22 -4.55 18.44
C LEU A 311 1.48 -6.03 18.65
N LYS A 312 0.43 -6.81 18.93
CA LYS A 312 0.55 -8.25 19.10
C LYS A 312 -0.68 -8.96 18.56
N ASN A 313 -0.46 -9.95 17.69
CA ASN A 313 -1.55 -10.72 17.08
C ASN A 313 -2.64 -9.83 16.42
N GLY A 314 -2.26 -8.68 15.87
CA GLY A 314 -3.18 -7.71 15.25
C GLY A 314 -3.93 -6.80 16.22
N VAL A 315 -3.67 -6.90 17.53
CA VAL A 315 -4.21 -5.98 18.53
C VAL A 315 -3.17 -4.91 18.85
N LEU A 316 -3.51 -3.65 18.62
CA LEU A 316 -2.70 -2.50 19.01
C LEU A 316 -3.15 -2.02 20.38
N LYS A 317 -2.31 -2.23 21.37
CA LYS A 317 -2.45 -1.65 22.71
C LYS A 317 -1.57 -0.44 22.83
N VAL A 318 -2.12 0.67 23.31
CA VAL A 318 -1.34 1.88 23.60
C VAL A 318 -1.63 2.31 25.02
N THR A 319 -0.57 2.53 25.79
CA THR A 319 -0.69 3.04 27.16
C THR A 319 0.32 4.16 27.38
N GLY A 320 -0.04 5.14 28.19
CA GLY A 320 0.84 6.27 28.43
C GLY A 320 0.24 7.30 29.35
N ASN A 321 0.84 8.49 29.33
CA ASN A 321 0.47 9.59 30.20
C ASN A 321 0.69 10.93 29.52
N TYR A 322 -0.12 11.91 29.92
CA TYR A 322 0.12 13.32 29.66
C TYR A 322 0.44 14.03 30.99
N LYS A 323 1.25 15.09 30.92
CA LYS A 323 1.71 15.86 32.08
C LYS A 323 1.81 17.33 31.74
N ASP A 324 1.51 18.17 32.72
CA ASP A 324 1.67 19.63 32.67
C ASP A 324 0.84 20.28 31.54
N PHE A 325 -0.33 19.71 31.26
CA PHE A 325 -1.30 20.27 30.32
C PHE A 325 -2.02 21.47 30.95
N GLU A 326 -2.38 22.46 30.14
CA GLU A 326 -3.09 23.67 30.62
C GLU A 326 -4.62 23.44 30.70
N ALA A 327 -5.11 22.31 30.19
CA ALA A 327 -6.52 21.90 30.30
C ALA A 327 -6.70 20.38 30.30
N PHE A 328 -7.85 19.89 30.76
CA PHE A 328 -8.21 18.48 30.60
C PHE A 328 -8.47 18.13 29.12
N PRO A 329 -8.11 16.92 28.66
CA PRO A 329 -8.50 16.42 27.35
C PRO A 329 -10.02 16.43 27.16
N LEU A 330 -10.47 16.79 25.97
CA LEU A 330 -11.89 16.90 25.61
C LEU A 330 -12.59 15.53 25.74
N PHE A 331 -13.82 15.56 26.22
CA PHE A 331 -14.67 14.41 26.55
C PHE A 331 -14.08 13.43 27.58
N SER A 332 -13.02 13.80 28.31
CA SER A 332 -12.41 12.93 29.34
C SER A 332 -13.21 12.86 30.64
N GLN A 333 -14.17 13.76 30.83
CA GLN A 333 -15.00 13.89 32.03
C GLN A 333 -16.49 13.69 31.73
N GLY A 334 -16.85 13.23 30.53
CA GLY A 334 -18.24 13.02 30.08
C GLY A 334 -18.98 14.30 29.66
N GLU A 335 -18.23 15.38 29.44
CA GLU A 335 -18.72 16.65 28.93
C GLU A 335 -19.34 16.48 27.52
N LYS A 336 -20.26 17.39 27.17
CA LYS A 336 -20.91 17.42 25.84
C LYS A 336 -20.81 18.79 25.17
N GLU A 337 -20.19 19.75 25.86
CA GLU A 337 -20.05 21.14 25.47
C GLU A 337 -18.65 21.62 25.87
N ILE A 338 -18.11 22.63 25.17
CA ILE A 338 -16.84 23.27 25.55
C ILE A 338 -17.05 24.17 26.77
N ASP A 339 -16.05 24.26 27.66
CA ASP A 339 -16.03 25.27 28.71
C ASP A 339 -16.18 26.68 28.10
N PRO A 340 -17.22 27.45 28.45
CA PRO A 340 -17.43 28.79 27.92
C PRO A 340 -16.26 29.76 28.16
N LYS A 341 -15.34 29.45 29.09
CA LYS A 341 -14.14 30.22 29.39
C LYS A 341 -12.90 29.77 28.60
N ALA A 342 -12.98 28.66 27.88
CA ALA A 342 -11.87 28.17 27.07
C ALA A 342 -11.44 29.22 26.04
N LYS A 343 -10.15 29.55 26.01
CA LYS A 343 -9.59 30.52 25.07
C LYS A 343 -9.48 29.89 23.68
N ILE A 344 -10.08 30.49 22.64
CA ILE A 344 -9.95 29.96 21.27
C ILE A 344 -8.91 30.74 20.47
N LEU A 345 -7.76 30.12 20.23
CA LEU A 345 -6.58 30.78 19.66
C LEU A 345 -6.68 31.08 18.16
N ASN A 346 -7.44 30.30 17.40
CA ASN A 346 -7.59 30.49 15.95
C ASN A 346 -8.84 31.30 15.56
N GLY A 347 -9.63 31.77 16.52
CA GLY A 347 -10.88 32.51 16.29
C GLY A 347 -12.05 31.70 15.72
N SER A 348 -11.96 30.36 15.71
CA SER A 348 -13.07 29.49 15.29
C SER A 348 -14.24 29.56 16.27
N ASP A 349 -15.45 29.28 15.78
CA ASP A 349 -16.62 29.14 16.63
C ASP A 349 -16.50 27.85 17.48
N PRO A 350 -16.48 27.94 18.84
CA PRO A 350 -16.43 26.77 19.71
C PRO A 350 -17.53 25.75 19.40
N LYS A 351 -18.74 26.26 19.10
CA LYS A 351 -19.88 25.40 18.84
C LYS A 351 -19.70 24.62 17.53
N ALA A 352 -19.22 25.28 16.48
CA ALA A 352 -18.91 24.62 15.21
C ALA A 352 -17.85 23.53 15.35
N LEU A 353 -16.85 23.72 16.23
CA LEU A 353 -15.82 22.71 16.51
C LEU A 353 -16.41 21.47 17.21
N ILE A 354 -17.22 21.67 18.25
CA ILE A 354 -17.89 20.55 18.95
C ILE A 354 -18.88 19.85 18.05
N ASP A 355 -19.70 20.60 17.33
CA ASP A 355 -20.63 20.02 16.36
C ASP A 355 -19.87 19.25 15.26
N GLY A 356 -18.64 19.68 14.92
CA GLY A 356 -17.72 18.95 14.05
C GLY A 356 -17.25 17.63 14.67
N PHE A 357 -16.72 17.66 15.90
CA PHE A 357 -16.28 16.48 16.65
C PHE A 357 -17.40 15.45 16.84
N LEU A 358 -18.61 15.90 17.19
CA LEU A 358 -19.78 15.04 17.37
C LEU A 358 -20.33 14.47 16.05
N LYS A 359 -19.97 15.07 14.90
CA LYS A 359 -20.28 14.56 13.56
C LYS A 359 -19.20 13.64 13.01
N VAL A 360 -18.01 13.57 13.62
CA VAL A 360 -17.01 12.56 13.24
C VAL A 360 -17.68 11.20 13.44
N PRO A 361 -17.65 10.32 12.44
CA PRO A 361 -18.19 8.98 12.58
C PRO A 361 -17.63 8.35 13.86
N LYS A 362 -18.47 7.59 14.58
CA LYS A 362 -17.95 6.71 15.64
C LYS A 362 -16.81 5.89 15.05
N ASP A 363 -15.76 5.69 15.81
CA ASP A 363 -14.73 4.77 15.35
C ASP A 363 -15.33 3.38 15.09
N VAL A 364 -14.62 2.57 14.31
CA VAL A 364 -15.16 1.29 13.81
C VAL A 364 -15.49 0.30 14.92
N GLU A 365 -14.95 0.51 16.13
CA GLU A 365 -15.18 -0.32 17.32
C GLU A 365 -16.25 0.27 18.26
N GLY A 366 -16.72 1.50 17.98
CA GLY A 366 -17.76 2.17 18.76
C GLY A 366 -17.28 2.74 20.09
N ASN A 367 -15.98 3.01 20.26
CA ASN A 367 -15.45 3.63 21.46
C ASN A 367 -16.10 5.01 21.69
N PRO A 368 -16.26 5.44 22.96
CA PRO A 368 -16.73 6.78 23.27
C PRO A 368 -15.85 7.84 22.61
N ILE A 369 -16.48 8.89 22.08
CA ILE A 369 -15.76 10.02 21.49
C ILE A 369 -14.82 10.61 22.55
N SER A 370 -13.59 10.87 22.15
CA SER A 370 -12.59 11.54 22.96
C SER A 370 -11.81 12.59 22.17
N GLY A 371 -11.39 13.63 22.88
CA GLY A 371 -10.39 14.60 22.44
C GLY A 371 -9.03 13.97 22.14
N THR A 372 -8.79 12.74 22.61
CA THR A 372 -7.60 11.97 22.22
C THR A 372 -7.97 10.92 21.19
N HIS A 373 -7.40 11.02 19.99
CA HIS A 373 -7.72 10.11 18.90
C HIS A 373 -6.57 9.88 17.93
N LEU A 374 -6.59 8.68 17.34
CA LEU A 374 -5.64 8.19 16.35
C LEU A 374 -6.05 8.66 14.96
N HIS A 375 -5.08 9.09 14.16
CA HIS A 375 -5.26 9.55 12.78
C HIS A 375 -4.38 8.75 11.81
N PHE A 376 -4.84 8.62 10.55
CA PHE A 376 -4.02 8.13 9.43
C PHE A 376 -3.36 9.27 8.66
N SER A 377 -2.06 9.44 8.87
CA SER A 377 -1.13 10.26 8.08
C SER A 377 0.26 10.14 8.71
N PRO A 378 1.35 10.13 7.92
CA PRO A 378 2.67 10.39 8.46
C PRO A 378 2.74 11.83 8.96
N SER A 379 3.47 12.01 10.03
CA SER A 379 3.71 13.31 10.64
C SER A 379 5.07 13.28 11.31
N GLY A 380 5.85 14.34 11.10
CA GLY A 380 7.16 14.52 11.74
C GLY A 380 8.28 13.62 11.23
N ASP A 381 8.21 13.06 10.01
CA ASP A 381 9.35 12.39 9.36
C ASP A 381 9.69 12.97 7.96
N SER A 382 10.62 12.35 7.25
CA SER A 382 11.09 12.81 5.92
C SER A 382 9.98 12.85 4.86
N ARG A 383 8.85 12.17 5.07
CA ARG A 383 7.68 12.16 4.17
C ARG A 383 6.79 13.40 4.37
N GLY A 384 6.98 14.14 5.47
CA GLY A 384 6.32 15.41 5.74
C GLY A 384 5.30 15.35 6.87
N SER A 385 4.42 16.34 6.93
CA SER A 385 3.33 16.42 7.92
C SER A 385 2.05 16.81 7.20
N PHE A 386 1.04 15.93 7.23
CA PHE A 386 -0.24 16.18 6.57
C PHE A 386 -1.34 16.36 7.63
N ALA A 387 -2.07 17.47 7.53
CA ALA A 387 -3.03 17.89 8.55
C ALA A 387 -4.47 17.39 8.29
N ASP A 388 -4.73 16.80 7.12
CA ASP A 388 -6.08 16.42 6.68
C ASP A 388 -6.34 14.92 6.88
N ALA A 389 -6.15 14.44 8.12
CA ALA A 389 -6.13 13.02 8.45
C ALA A 389 -7.46 12.54 9.06
N THR A 390 -7.94 11.40 8.57
CA THR A 390 -9.15 10.73 9.08
C THR A 390 -8.90 10.16 10.47
N VAL A 391 -9.87 10.34 11.39
CA VAL A 391 -9.86 9.70 12.71
C VAL A 391 -10.14 8.20 12.57
N VAL A 392 -9.28 7.38 13.19
CA VAL A 392 -9.28 5.92 13.09
C VAL A 392 -9.81 5.27 14.36
N ARG A 393 -9.41 5.77 15.55
CA ARG A 393 -9.81 5.27 16.88
C ARG A 393 -9.83 6.38 17.92
N TYR A 394 -10.65 6.24 18.96
CA TYR A 394 -10.64 7.10 20.15
C TYR A 394 -9.91 6.43 21.32
N PHE A 395 -9.15 7.21 22.08
CA PHE A 395 -8.51 6.74 23.31
C PHE A 395 -9.35 7.09 24.53
N THR A 396 -9.16 6.32 25.60
CA THR A 396 -9.65 6.66 26.93
C THR A 396 -8.61 7.52 27.65
N ASN A 397 -9.04 8.66 28.17
CA ASN A 397 -8.25 9.51 29.05
C ASN A 397 -8.76 9.37 30.49
N THR A 398 -7.86 9.19 31.46
CA THR A 398 -8.20 9.19 32.89
C THR A 398 -7.36 10.25 33.60
N PRO A 399 -7.94 11.43 33.93
CA PRO A 399 -7.22 12.45 34.67
C PRO A 399 -6.76 11.96 36.04
N THR A 400 -5.51 12.27 36.40
CA THR A 400 -4.96 12.02 37.73
C THR A 400 -4.94 13.28 38.59
N ASP A 401 -4.81 14.44 37.94
CA ASP A 401 -4.95 15.77 38.52
C ASP A 401 -5.41 16.77 37.42
N ALA A 402 -5.46 18.07 37.74
CA ALA A 402 -5.94 19.09 36.81
C ALA A 402 -5.14 19.23 35.50
N LYS A 403 -3.87 18.79 35.49
CA LYS A 403 -2.91 19.00 34.39
C LYS A 403 -2.28 17.70 33.88
N SER A 404 -2.60 16.56 34.49
CA SER A 404 -1.97 15.27 34.19
C SER A 404 -2.98 14.13 34.22
N GLY A 405 -2.66 13.06 33.52
CA GLY A 405 -3.49 11.86 33.50
C GLY A 405 -2.86 10.74 32.68
N THR A 406 -3.61 9.64 32.58
CA THR A 406 -3.24 8.47 31.79
C THR A 406 -4.05 8.40 30.51
N ILE A 407 -3.45 7.80 29.48
CA ILE A 407 -4.07 7.54 28.18
C ILE A 407 -3.98 6.04 27.93
N SER A 408 -5.09 5.45 27.49
CA SER A 408 -5.12 4.03 27.12
C SER A 408 -6.04 3.76 25.95
N GLY A 409 -5.68 2.79 25.13
CA GLY A 409 -6.49 2.26 24.04
C GLY A 409 -6.06 0.83 23.72
N GLU A 410 -7.00 0.01 23.31
CA GLU A 410 -6.77 -1.35 22.85
C GLU A 410 -7.69 -1.57 21.65
N PHE A 411 -7.10 -1.80 20.48
CA PHE A 411 -7.80 -1.78 19.20
C PHE A 411 -7.50 -3.04 18.41
N GLU A 412 -8.53 -3.65 17.83
CA GLU A 412 -8.35 -4.71 16.86
C GLU A 412 -8.09 -4.06 15.49
N LEU A 413 -6.88 -4.24 14.97
CA LEU A 413 -6.49 -3.70 13.69
C LEU A 413 -6.78 -4.71 12.58
N SER A 414 -7.50 -4.27 11.55
CA SER A 414 -7.55 -4.99 10.28
C SER A 414 -6.15 -5.14 9.69
N PRO A 415 -5.90 -6.11 8.79
CA PRO A 415 -4.59 -6.26 8.15
C PRO A 415 -4.07 -4.97 7.49
N VAL A 416 -4.94 -4.18 6.85
CA VAL A 416 -4.60 -2.90 6.24
C VAL A 416 -4.17 -1.87 7.28
N GLU A 417 -4.86 -1.82 8.43
CA GLU A 417 -4.47 -0.95 9.56
C GLU A 417 -3.15 -1.40 10.20
N GLN A 418 -2.88 -2.70 10.27
CA GLN A 418 -1.58 -3.21 10.73
C GLN A 418 -0.45 -2.77 9.80
N ALA A 419 -0.65 -2.90 8.48
CA ALA A 419 0.32 -2.43 7.48
C ALA A 419 0.57 -0.92 7.62
N ALA A 420 -0.49 -0.11 7.76
CA ALA A 420 -0.39 1.32 7.96
C ALA A 420 0.28 1.74 9.26
N PHE A 421 -0.03 1.07 10.37
CA PHE A 421 0.70 1.28 11.62
C PHE A 421 2.17 1.01 11.39
N LEU A 422 2.53 -0.16 10.83
CA LEU A 422 3.93 -0.53 10.63
C LEU A 422 4.68 0.34 9.60
N ALA A 423 3.98 0.92 8.63
CA ALA A 423 4.51 1.93 7.72
C ALA A 423 4.88 3.26 8.43
N GLY A 424 4.40 3.44 9.67
CA GLY A 424 4.55 4.66 10.44
C GLY A 424 3.57 5.75 10.03
N ASP A 425 2.39 5.38 9.55
CA ASP A 425 1.37 6.31 9.02
C ASP A 425 0.30 6.66 10.05
N PHE A 426 0.56 6.44 11.34
CA PHE A 426 -0.34 6.84 12.41
C PHE A 426 0.26 7.90 13.32
N TYR A 427 -0.61 8.79 13.80
CA TYR A 427 -0.31 9.71 14.90
C TYR A 427 -1.52 9.89 15.80
N THR A 428 -1.30 10.26 17.06
CA THR A 428 -2.35 10.63 18.01
C THR A 428 -2.39 12.14 18.18
N ASN A 429 -3.58 12.73 18.08
CA ASN A 429 -3.82 14.10 18.54
C ASN A 429 -4.52 14.08 19.89
N ILE A 430 -4.18 15.04 20.75
CA ILE A 430 -4.86 15.30 22.01
C ILE A 430 -5.40 16.72 21.98
N HIS A 431 -6.71 16.86 22.08
CA HIS A 431 -7.45 18.11 22.16
C HIS A 431 -7.89 18.32 23.61
N SER A 432 -7.68 19.50 24.18
CA SER A 432 -8.05 19.83 25.57
C SER A 432 -8.83 21.14 25.66
N ASN A 433 -9.68 21.29 26.67
CA ASN A 433 -10.61 22.42 26.70
C ASN A 433 -11.17 22.82 28.08
N VAL A 434 -11.04 21.99 29.11
CA VAL A 434 -11.62 22.28 30.43
C VAL A 434 -10.54 22.80 31.39
N ASP A 435 -10.77 23.99 31.95
CA ASP A 435 -9.89 24.62 32.94
C ASP A 435 -10.05 23.96 34.31
N GLY A 436 -9.24 22.93 34.57
CA GLY A 436 -9.39 22.10 35.76
C GLY A 436 -8.96 22.76 37.07
N ASP A 437 -8.02 23.69 37.02
CA ASP A 437 -7.51 24.41 38.20
C ASP A 437 -7.97 25.86 38.27
N GLY A 438 -8.62 26.37 37.22
CA GLY A 438 -9.22 27.70 37.18
C GLY A 438 -8.19 28.82 37.02
N ASP A 439 -6.99 28.50 36.53
CA ASP A 439 -5.91 29.47 36.36
C ASP A 439 -6.09 30.38 35.13
N GLY A 440 -7.10 30.11 34.31
CA GLY A 440 -7.47 30.86 33.12
C GLY A 440 -6.53 30.64 31.93
N ARG A 441 -5.68 29.62 31.98
CA ARG A 441 -4.75 29.25 30.88
C ARG A 441 -5.33 28.24 29.92
N ALA A 442 -6.42 27.57 30.29
CA ALA A 442 -7.11 26.63 29.41
C ALA A 442 -7.47 27.30 28.07
N GLY A 443 -7.02 26.69 26.97
CA GLY A 443 -7.24 27.19 25.62
C GLY A 443 -7.26 26.10 24.57
N PHE A 444 -8.10 26.28 23.55
CA PHE A 444 -8.29 25.44 22.37
C PHE A 444 -7.84 26.22 21.08
N PRO A 445 -7.50 25.65 19.88
CA PRO A 445 -8.28 24.57 19.24
C PRO A 445 -7.63 23.66 18.17
N THR A 446 -6.36 23.27 18.25
CA THR A 446 -5.74 22.48 17.16
C THR A 446 -5.00 21.22 17.60
N GLY A 447 -5.06 20.92 18.89
CA GLY A 447 -4.23 19.92 19.56
C GLY A 447 -3.39 20.62 20.62
N GLU A 448 -3.44 20.12 21.85
CA GLU A 448 -2.46 20.44 22.89
C GLU A 448 -1.17 19.64 22.68
N ASN A 449 -1.30 18.47 22.05
CA ASN A 449 -0.15 17.63 21.75
C ASN A 449 -0.43 16.67 20.57
N ARG A 450 0.60 16.41 19.77
CA ARG A 450 0.65 15.36 18.76
C ARG A 450 1.79 14.40 19.01
N ILE A 451 1.46 13.12 18.93
CA ILE A 451 2.36 12.00 19.18
C ILE A 451 2.41 11.15 17.93
N ASN A 452 3.55 11.17 17.23
CA ASN A 452 3.71 10.42 15.98
C ASN A 452 4.13 8.98 16.28
N PHE A 453 3.51 8.02 15.61
CA PHE A 453 3.98 6.63 15.53
C PHE A 453 4.74 6.43 14.22
N ASN A 454 5.67 7.33 13.91
CA ASN A 454 6.44 7.34 12.66
C ASN A 454 7.60 6.31 12.72
N ARG A 455 8.50 6.36 11.72
CA ARG A 455 9.66 5.44 11.64
C ARG A 455 10.73 5.62 12.73
N ASP A 456 10.70 6.69 13.50
CA ASP A 456 11.56 6.80 14.69
C ASP A 456 11.02 5.93 15.84
N VAL A 457 9.70 5.73 15.86
CA VAL A 457 8.99 4.91 16.83
C VAL A 457 8.92 3.46 16.39
N ILE A 458 8.62 3.21 15.12
CA ILE A 458 8.48 1.88 14.53
C ILE A 458 9.69 1.61 13.68
N GLN A 459 10.58 0.75 14.19
CA GLN A 459 11.88 0.49 13.59
C GLN A 459 11.94 -0.97 13.20
N PHE A 460 11.98 -1.28 11.91
CA PHE A 460 12.28 -2.63 11.48
C PHE A 460 13.73 -3.01 11.84
N THR A 461 13.97 -4.30 12.15
CA THR A 461 15.20 -4.77 12.81
C THR A 461 15.94 -5.89 12.12
#